data_AF-A0A958PQW1-F1
#
_entry.id   AF-A0A958PQW1-F1
#
_cell.length_a   1.000
_cell.length_b   1.000
_cell.length_c   1.000
_cell.angle_alpha   90.00
_cell.angle_beta   90.00
_cell.angle_gamma   90.00
#
_symmetry.space_group_name_H-M   'P 1'
#
loop_
_entity.id
_entity.type
_entity.pdbx_description
1 polymer ?
#
loop_
_entity_poly.entity_id
_entity_poly.type
_entity_poly.pdbx_seq_one_letter_code
_entity_poly.pdbx_strand_id
1 'polypeptide(L)'
;MWTSKILVKIWIFLSLVLSLSSCLNPDKKSESDLQKTTGGDVTANFVVDDVQGFSIESNDLTSVWKLPRSRFFSFKACMVATNTTRKVIGQKFRVENGNVVLRPQVTDNDGCLQWHETIPYPYFGESKHLLFKRKIIAEGTYRGERTIELAVNPWAKLHGLENEIVYIKNRNQDGTQSYIPQELFLEEDTAVVQSLNRGSEKNFPLWMDNLVVHVVKLGQLEYKEEPQSQIDPKKGKIQDPKQAAEERFGQVGEGVRLQINVNMEPKVLIDNYKGGFARKALQAGRFRVFVQVIATDFGASGNEKLILFPDKPSSVGTVDPHTGVLSVPVNVRLTRRVAEGTLKLAIRVVPLQGPTSLKEYQG
;
A
#
# COMPACT_ATOMS: atom_id res chain seq x y z
N MET A 1 -28.90 -0.02 99.31
CA MET A 1 -29.14 -0.77 98.05
C MET A 1 -28.57 0.03 96.86
N TRP A 2 -27.26 0.00 96.56
CA TRP A 2 -26.74 0.56 95.29
C TRP A 2 -25.27 0.21 94.99
N THR A 3 -24.83 -1.05 95.13
CA THR A 3 -23.43 -1.41 94.80
C THR A 3 -23.25 -2.74 94.05
N SER A 4 -24.32 -3.43 93.65
CA SER A 4 -24.21 -4.79 93.10
C SER A 4 -24.30 -4.89 91.56
N LYS A 5 -24.58 -3.80 90.82
CA LYS A 5 -24.81 -3.87 89.36
C LYS A 5 -23.63 -3.48 88.46
N ILE A 6 -22.52 -3.00 89.02
CA ILE A 6 -21.38 -2.51 88.21
C ILE A 6 -20.33 -3.61 87.97
N LEU A 7 -20.19 -4.58 88.87
CA LEU A 7 -19.18 -5.65 88.73
C LEU A 7 -19.49 -6.67 87.63
N VAL A 8 -20.75 -6.88 87.26
CA VAL A 8 -21.13 -7.84 86.20
C VAL A 8 -20.86 -7.31 84.79
N LYS A 9 -20.88 -5.98 84.58
CA LYS A 9 -20.62 -5.40 83.24
C LYS A 9 -19.13 -5.35 82.88
N ILE A 10 -18.24 -5.32 83.86
CA ILE A 10 -16.79 -5.32 83.62
C ILE A 10 -16.30 -6.73 83.21
N TRP A 11 -16.94 -7.78 83.70
CA TRP A 11 -16.58 -9.16 83.34
C TRP A 11 -16.97 -9.53 81.90
N ILE A 12 -18.09 -9.00 81.39
CA ILE A 12 -18.53 -9.25 80.01
C ILE A 12 -17.66 -8.48 78.99
N PHE A 13 -17.13 -7.31 79.35
CA PHE A 13 -16.23 -6.56 78.46
C PHE A 13 -14.81 -7.14 78.42
N LEU A 14 -14.35 -7.81 79.50
CA LEU A 14 -13.03 -8.44 79.54
C LEU A 14 -12.98 -9.78 78.79
N SER A 15 -14.12 -10.46 78.62
CA SER A 15 -14.21 -11.70 77.84
C SER A 15 -14.24 -11.48 76.32
N LEU A 16 -14.49 -10.25 75.83
CA LEU A 16 -14.55 -9.96 74.40
C LEU A 16 -13.21 -9.50 73.80
N VAL A 17 -12.19 -9.26 74.64
CA VAL A 17 -10.86 -8.78 74.22
C VAL A 17 -9.84 -9.93 74.09
N LEU A 18 -10.20 -11.16 74.48
CA LEU A 18 -9.30 -12.33 74.47
C LEU A 18 -9.43 -13.24 73.23
N SER A 19 -10.20 -12.87 72.21
CA SER A 19 -10.42 -13.70 71.00
C SER A 19 -9.74 -13.17 69.72
N LEU A 20 -8.71 -12.31 69.83
CA LEU A 20 -8.00 -11.76 68.65
C LEU A 20 -6.52 -12.17 68.52
N SER A 21 -6.06 -13.18 69.26
CA SER A 21 -4.70 -13.72 69.14
C SER A 21 -4.69 -15.18 68.68
N SER A 22 -5.29 -15.47 67.52
CA SER A 22 -4.82 -16.58 66.68
C SER A 22 -3.92 -16.03 65.59
N CYS A 23 -2.65 -15.92 65.96
CA CYS A 23 -1.53 -15.82 65.04
C CYS A 23 -1.58 -17.02 64.07
N LEU A 24 -1.98 -16.78 62.83
CA LEU A 24 -1.46 -17.55 61.70
C LEU A 24 -0.23 -16.80 61.21
N ASN A 25 0.94 -17.20 61.71
CA ASN A 25 2.20 -16.91 61.05
C ASN A 25 2.14 -17.61 59.68
N PRO A 26 2.10 -16.90 58.54
CA PRO A 26 2.55 -17.52 57.32
C PRO A 26 4.04 -17.82 57.52
N ASP A 27 4.42 -19.09 57.41
CA ASP A 27 5.82 -19.48 57.30
C ASP A 27 6.50 -18.53 56.31
N LYS A 28 7.54 -17.84 56.78
CA LYS A 28 8.50 -17.18 55.91
C LYS A 28 9.16 -18.29 55.09
N LYS A 29 8.52 -18.66 53.98
CA LYS A 29 9.21 -19.38 52.91
C LYS A 29 10.38 -18.49 52.51
N SER A 30 11.55 -19.06 52.72
CA SER A 30 12.84 -18.52 52.37
C SER A 30 12.78 -17.75 51.04
N GLU A 31 13.25 -16.51 51.09
CA GLU A 31 13.50 -15.64 49.95
C GLU A 31 14.80 -16.05 49.21
N SER A 32 15.21 -17.33 49.33
CA SER A 32 16.39 -17.88 48.66
C SER A 32 16.08 -18.98 47.64
N ASP A 33 14.81 -19.35 47.46
CA ASP A 33 14.35 -20.18 46.34
C ASP A 33 13.69 -19.34 45.24
N LEU A 34 14.23 -18.15 44.99
CA LEU A 34 14.18 -17.52 43.67
C LEU A 34 15.12 -18.28 42.71
N GLN A 35 15.00 -19.61 42.68
CA GLN A 35 15.43 -20.41 41.56
C GLN A 35 14.62 -19.96 40.36
N LYS A 36 15.27 -19.13 39.56
CA LYS A 36 15.44 -19.24 38.11
C LYS A 36 15.07 -20.63 37.56
N THR A 37 13.79 -20.98 37.64
CA THR A 37 13.14 -22.03 36.84
C THR A 37 12.72 -21.34 35.55
N THR A 38 13.71 -21.10 34.70
CA THR A 38 13.51 -20.97 33.27
C THR A 38 12.75 -22.21 32.79
N GLY A 39 11.45 -22.08 32.50
CA GLY A 39 10.69 -23.03 31.70
C GLY A 39 9.54 -23.80 32.38
N GLY A 40 9.10 -23.42 33.58
CA GLY A 40 7.84 -23.94 34.14
C GLY A 40 6.65 -23.19 33.57
N ASP A 41 5.93 -23.79 32.63
CA ASP A 41 4.72 -23.24 32.02
C ASP A 41 3.70 -22.89 33.12
N VAL A 42 3.56 -21.61 33.46
CA VAL A 42 2.63 -21.19 34.52
C VAL A 42 1.22 -21.45 33.99
N THR A 43 0.60 -22.53 34.47
CA THR A 43 -0.74 -22.95 34.05
C THR A 43 -1.72 -21.80 34.24
N ALA A 44 -2.15 -21.19 33.13
CA ALA A 44 -3.07 -20.07 33.19
C ALA A 44 -4.43 -20.54 33.71
N ASN A 45 -4.99 -19.80 34.67
CA ASN A 45 -6.32 -20.09 35.24
C ASN A 45 -7.46 -19.43 34.44
N PHE A 46 -7.19 -19.09 33.19
CA PHE A 46 -8.14 -18.60 32.21
C PHE A 46 -7.91 -19.24 30.83
N VAL A 47 -8.95 -19.16 29.99
CA VAL A 47 -8.96 -19.58 28.59
C VAL A 47 -9.54 -18.46 27.74
N VAL A 48 -9.03 -18.30 26.52
CA VAL A 48 -9.62 -17.45 25.49
C VAL A 48 -10.73 -18.24 24.81
N ASP A 49 -11.97 -17.82 25.00
CA ASP A 49 -13.16 -18.52 24.51
C ASP A 49 -13.46 -18.15 23.05
N ASP A 50 -13.50 -16.85 22.78
CA ASP A 50 -13.82 -16.28 21.47
C ASP A 50 -12.86 -15.14 21.12
N VAL A 51 -12.54 -15.01 19.84
CA VAL A 51 -11.75 -13.88 19.32
C VAL A 51 -12.38 -13.35 18.04
N GLN A 52 -12.68 -12.06 18.06
CA GLN A 52 -13.26 -11.32 16.96
C GLN A 52 -12.36 -10.15 16.60
N GLY A 53 -12.54 -9.64 15.40
CA GLY A 53 -12.03 -8.32 15.07
C GLY A 53 -12.60 -7.78 13.78
N PHE A 54 -12.33 -6.51 13.55
CA PHE A 54 -12.74 -5.79 12.36
C PHE A 54 -11.69 -4.74 12.01
N SER A 55 -11.67 -4.31 10.75
CA SER A 55 -10.81 -3.21 10.33
C SER A 55 -11.59 -1.92 10.15
N ILE A 56 -10.95 -0.82 10.55
CA ILE A 56 -11.36 0.54 10.23
C ILE A 56 -10.37 1.08 9.20
N GLU A 57 -10.86 1.88 8.25
CA GLU A 57 -9.97 2.57 7.33
C GLU A 57 -8.99 3.45 8.10
N SER A 58 -7.71 3.36 7.74
CA SER A 58 -6.68 4.20 8.33
C SER A 58 -6.70 5.57 7.67
N ASN A 59 -6.58 6.63 8.48
CA ASN A 59 -6.34 7.98 8.01
C ASN A 59 -4.85 8.23 7.64
N ASP A 60 -3.97 7.24 7.83
CA ASP A 60 -2.57 7.31 7.41
C ASP A 60 -2.44 7.08 5.91
N LEU A 61 -2.79 8.13 5.18
CA LEU A 61 -2.71 8.20 3.73
C LEU A 61 -1.39 8.84 3.31
N THR A 62 -0.85 8.39 2.17
CA THR A 62 0.22 9.11 1.48
C THR A 62 -0.26 10.51 1.08
N SER A 63 0.56 11.54 1.34
CA SER A 63 0.20 12.94 1.14
C SER A 63 -0.21 13.28 -0.30
N VAL A 64 0.38 12.59 -1.28
CA VAL A 64 0.19 12.90 -2.70
C VAL A 64 -0.94 12.09 -3.33
N TRP A 65 -1.08 10.81 -2.96
CA TRP A 65 -1.95 9.87 -3.66
C TRP A 65 -3.13 9.40 -2.83
N LYS A 66 -3.19 9.81 -1.57
CA LYS A 66 -4.21 9.37 -0.62
C LYS A 66 -4.29 7.85 -0.49
N LEU A 67 -3.18 7.14 -0.77
CA LEU A 67 -3.10 5.68 -0.63
C LEU A 67 -2.76 5.33 0.83
N PRO A 68 -3.50 4.41 1.48
CA PRO A 68 -3.18 4.00 2.84
C PRO A 68 -1.86 3.22 2.88
N ARG A 69 -1.01 3.53 3.86
CA ARG A 69 0.25 2.79 4.12
C ARG A 69 0.10 1.75 5.21
N SER A 70 -0.99 1.85 5.95
CA SER A 70 -1.29 1.03 7.09
C SER A 70 -2.79 0.87 7.21
N ARG A 71 -3.22 -0.10 8.00
CA ARG A 71 -4.64 -0.35 8.28
C ARG A 71 -4.87 -0.52 9.77
N PHE A 72 -5.94 0.06 10.27
CA PHE A 72 -6.28 -0.02 11.69
C PHE A 72 -7.17 -1.24 11.93
N PHE A 73 -6.77 -2.08 12.86
CA PHE A 73 -7.51 -3.27 13.27
C PHE A 73 -7.90 -3.15 14.73
N SER A 74 -9.15 -3.53 15.02
CA SER A 74 -9.70 -3.64 16.36
C SER A 74 -9.95 -5.10 16.66
N PHE A 75 -9.37 -5.60 17.74
CA PHE A 75 -9.50 -6.98 18.18
C PHE A 75 -10.28 -7.03 19.50
N LYS A 76 -11.03 -8.11 19.69
CA LYS A 76 -11.79 -8.42 20.90
C LYS A 76 -11.56 -9.89 21.25
N ALA A 77 -11.04 -10.19 22.44
CA ALA A 77 -10.85 -11.55 22.93
C ALA A 77 -11.62 -11.76 24.24
N CYS A 78 -12.55 -12.71 24.26
CA CYS A 78 -13.39 -12.99 25.42
C CYS A 78 -12.79 -14.12 26.27
N MET A 79 -12.78 -13.91 27.58
CA MET A 79 -12.03 -14.73 28.53
C MET A 79 -12.96 -15.41 29.50
N VAL A 80 -12.74 -16.70 29.75
CA VAL A 80 -13.47 -17.50 30.75
C VAL A 80 -12.49 -18.13 31.74
N ALA A 81 -12.91 -18.23 32.99
CA ALA A 81 -12.13 -18.87 34.05
C ALA A 81 -12.10 -20.39 33.84
N THR A 82 -10.92 -21.01 33.88
CA THR A 82 -10.75 -22.44 33.58
C THR A 82 -11.56 -23.34 34.53
N ASN A 83 -11.70 -22.94 35.79
CA ASN A 83 -12.33 -23.75 36.84
C ASN A 83 -13.85 -23.58 36.95
N THR A 84 -14.39 -22.44 36.53
CA THR A 84 -15.81 -22.08 36.76
C THR A 84 -16.56 -21.79 35.48
N THR A 85 -15.87 -21.72 34.33
CA THR A 85 -16.39 -21.27 33.03
C THR A 85 -17.08 -19.90 33.06
N ARG A 86 -16.93 -19.15 34.16
CA ARG A 86 -17.48 -17.80 34.29
C ARG A 86 -16.65 -16.81 33.48
N LYS A 87 -17.32 -15.82 32.89
CA LYS A 87 -16.70 -14.66 32.24
C LYS A 87 -15.73 -13.97 33.20
N VAL A 88 -14.55 -13.63 32.71
CA VAL A 88 -13.52 -12.93 33.49
C VAL A 88 -13.74 -11.43 33.39
N ILE A 89 -14.57 -10.86 34.26
CA ILE A 89 -15.00 -9.44 34.20
C ILE A 89 -14.12 -8.54 35.08
N GLY A 90 -13.79 -7.33 34.60
CA GLY A 90 -13.12 -6.30 35.40
C GLY A 90 -11.66 -6.61 35.73
N GLN A 91 -11.02 -7.52 34.99
CA GLN A 91 -9.65 -7.95 35.24
C GLN A 91 -8.68 -7.30 34.27
N LYS A 92 -7.51 -6.93 34.78
CA LYS A 92 -6.45 -6.34 33.96
C LYS A 92 -5.69 -7.43 33.23
N PHE A 93 -5.48 -7.21 31.95
CA PHE A 93 -4.60 -8.00 31.12
C PHE A 93 -3.68 -7.09 30.32
N ARG A 94 -2.54 -7.63 29.97
CA ARG A 94 -1.59 -7.03 29.03
C ARG A 94 -1.50 -7.90 27.79
N VAL A 95 -1.46 -7.26 26.63
CA VAL A 95 -1.24 -7.94 25.35
C VAL A 95 0.16 -7.60 24.86
N GLU A 96 0.96 -8.61 24.54
CA GLU A 96 2.32 -8.45 24.05
C GLU A 96 2.44 -8.90 22.60
N ASN A 97 3.20 -8.12 21.83
CA ASN A 97 3.64 -8.40 20.48
C ASN A 97 5.18 -8.44 20.47
N GLY A 98 5.75 -9.62 20.74
CA GLY A 98 7.19 -9.77 20.98
C GLY A 98 7.62 -8.95 22.19
N ASN A 99 8.48 -7.95 21.98
CA ASN A 99 8.96 -7.06 23.05
C ASN A 99 8.07 -5.81 23.25
N VAL A 100 7.04 -5.63 22.41
CA VAL A 100 6.15 -4.47 22.49
C VAL A 100 4.96 -4.80 23.36
N VAL A 101 4.86 -4.10 24.48
CA VAL A 101 3.70 -4.11 25.36
C VAL A 101 2.63 -3.18 24.80
N LEU A 102 1.46 -3.74 24.47
CA LEU A 102 0.27 -2.95 24.22
C LEU A 102 -0.31 -2.49 25.56
N ARG A 103 -0.94 -1.30 25.59
CA ARG A 103 -1.47 -0.70 26.82
C ARG A 103 -2.33 -1.72 27.58
N PRO A 104 -2.13 -1.92 28.89
CA PRO A 104 -2.99 -2.79 29.68
C PRO A 104 -4.46 -2.43 29.51
N GLN A 105 -5.30 -3.45 29.36
CA GLN A 105 -6.73 -3.31 29.15
C GLN A 105 -7.46 -4.07 30.26
N VAL A 106 -8.62 -3.55 30.64
CA VAL A 106 -9.51 -4.20 31.60
C VAL A 106 -10.60 -4.90 30.81
N THR A 107 -10.92 -6.14 31.18
CA THR A 107 -12.05 -6.84 30.56
C THR A 107 -13.37 -6.14 30.87
N ASP A 108 -14.22 -6.03 29.86
CA ASP A 108 -15.55 -5.43 29.96
C ASP A 108 -16.54 -6.33 30.73
N ASN A 109 -17.81 -5.92 30.79
CA ASN A 109 -18.89 -6.67 31.44
C ASN A 109 -19.18 -8.01 30.76
N ASP A 110 -18.72 -8.21 29.53
CA ASP A 110 -18.80 -9.48 28.83
C ASP A 110 -17.58 -10.37 29.05
N GLY A 111 -16.62 -9.89 29.84
CA GLY A 111 -15.35 -10.59 30.08
C GLY A 111 -14.40 -10.50 28.89
N CYS A 112 -14.56 -9.49 28.03
CA CYS A 112 -13.79 -9.36 26.80
C CYS A 112 -12.76 -8.24 26.88
N LEU A 113 -11.59 -8.53 26.35
CA LEU A 113 -10.45 -7.64 26.23
C LEU A 113 -10.45 -7.04 24.83
N GLN A 114 -10.33 -5.72 24.71
CA GLN A 114 -10.29 -5.05 23.41
C GLN A 114 -8.97 -4.31 23.23
N TRP A 115 -8.34 -4.44 22.06
CA TRP A 115 -7.14 -3.69 21.73
C TRP A 115 -7.11 -3.33 20.25
N HIS A 116 -6.20 -2.41 19.92
CA HIS A 116 -6.08 -1.89 18.56
C HIS A 116 -4.64 -1.96 18.07
N GLU A 117 -4.48 -2.24 16.79
CA GLU A 117 -3.17 -2.26 16.14
C GLU A 117 -3.24 -1.61 14.76
N THR A 118 -2.20 -0.87 14.42
CA THR A 118 -2.00 -0.34 13.08
C THR A 118 -1.01 -1.23 12.35
N ILE A 119 -1.48 -1.90 11.29
CA ILE A 119 -0.70 -2.89 10.55
C ILE A 119 -0.23 -2.26 9.24
N PRO A 120 1.09 -2.04 9.06
CA PRO A 120 1.63 -1.54 7.81
C PRO A 120 1.48 -2.58 6.71
N TYR A 121 1.13 -2.14 5.50
CA TYR A 121 1.04 -3.03 4.35
C TYR A 121 1.30 -2.26 3.04
N PRO A 122 1.94 -2.90 2.03
CA PRO A 122 2.07 -2.30 0.72
C PRO A 122 0.71 -2.31 0.01
N TYR A 123 0.15 -1.13 -0.25
CA TYR A 123 -1.15 -1.00 -0.93
C TYR A 123 -1.25 -1.79 -2.24
N PHE A 124 -0.18 -1.79 -3.04
CA PHE A 124 -0.12 -2.52 -4.32
C PHE A 124 0.42 -3.96 -4.20
N GLY A 125 0.66 -4.43 -2.98
CA GLY A 125 1.08 -5.79 -2.71
C GLY A 125 0.00 -6.81 -3.05
N GLU A 126 0.40 -8.08 -3.09
CA GLU A 126 -0.53 -9.20 -3.24
C GLU A 126 -1.38 -9.34 -1.97
N SER A 127 -2.69 -9.53 -2.15
CA SER A 127 -3.62 -9.76 -1.04
C SER A 127 -3.32 -11.11 -0.38
N LYS A 128 -3.00 -11.08 0.91
CA LYS A 128 -2.70 -12.28 1.68
C LYS A 128 -2.99 -12.07 3.16
N HIS A 129 -3.11 -13.19 3.89
CA HIS A 129 -3.21 -13.15 5.34
C HIS A 129 -1.82 -13.02 5.96
N LEU A 130 -1.70 -12.09 6.90
CA LEU A 130 -0.53 -11.88 7.73
C LEU A 130 -0.78 -12.57 9.07
N LEU A 131 0.16 -13.43 9.47
CA LEU A 131 0.10 -14.18 10.72
C LEU A 131 0.66 -13.37 11.88
N PHE A 132 -0.07 -13.34 12.98
CA PHE A 132 0.25 -12.59 14.19
C PHE A 132 0.09 -13.48 15.40
N LYS A 133 1.14 -13.57 16.22
CA LYS A 133 1.09 -14.20 17.54
C LYS A 133 1.01 -13.11 18.59
N ARG A 134 0.05 -13.21 19.50
CA ARG A 134 -0.12 -12.28 20.63
C ARG A 134 -0.15 -13.06 21.91
N LYS A 135 0.60 -12.59 22.91
CA LYS A 135 0.59 -13.17 24.26
C LYS A 135 -0.31 -12.31 25.14
N ILE A 136 -1.34 -12.92 25.71
CA ILE A 136 -2.25 -12.30 26.68
C ILE A 136 -1.81 -12.73 28.07
N ILE A 137 -1.45 -11.78 28.92
CA ILE A 137 -0.92 -12.01 30.27
C ILE A 137 -1.88 -11.41 31.28
N ALA A 138 -2.31 -12.18 32.27
CA ALA A 138 -3.16 -11.69 33.35
C ALA A 138 -2.35 -10.87 34.37
N GLU A 139 -2.86 -9.68 34.72
CA GLU A 139 -2.27 -8.75 35.68
C GLU A 139 -3.25 -8.53 36.86
N GLY A 140 -3.60 -9.58 37.61
CA GLY A 140 -4.57 -9.42 38.69
C GLY A 140 -4.85 -10.68 39.49
N THR A 141 -6.14 -10.93 39.74
CA THR A 141 -6.60 -12.13 40.46
C THR A 141 -6.35 -13.40 39.64
N TYR A 142 -6.37 -13.28 38.32
CA TYR A 142 -5.99 -14.33 37.39
C TYR A 142 -4.48 -14.35 37.16
N ARG A 143 -3.94 -15.51 36.79
CA ARG A 143 -2.52 -15.77 36.61
C ARG A 143 -2.26 -16.56 35.33
N GLY A 144 -1.01 -16.46 34.87
CA GLY A 144 -0.51 -17.14 33.68
C GLY A 144 -0.69 -16.33 32.40
N GLU A 145 -0.36 -16.97 31.29
CA GLU A 145 -0.35 -16.37 29.97
C GLU A 145 -0.95 -17.31 28.92
N ARG A 146 -1.51 -16.73 27.85
CA ARG A 146 -2.04 -17.48 26.70
C ARG A 146 -1.58 -16.83 25.41
N THR A 147 -1.07 -17.64 24.48
CA THR A 147 -0.74 -17.18 23.13
C THR A 147 -1.90 -17.44 22.20
N ILE A 148 -2.39 -16.39 21.53
CA ILE A 148 -3.36 -16.47 20.44
C ILE A 148 -2.66 -16.26 19.10
N GLU A 149 -3.18 -16.90 18.07
CA GLU A 149 -2.72 -16.73 16.69
C GLU A 149 -3.85 -16.12 15.85
N LEU A 150 -3.53 -15.07 15.13
CA LEU A 150 -4.45 -14.27 14.35
C LEU A 150 -3.94 -14.19 12.91
N ALA A 151 -4.84 -14.32 11.96
CA ALA A 151 -4.60 -14.03 10.56
C ALA A 151 -5.38 -12.79 10.17
N VAL A 152 -4.73 -11.79 9.58
CA VAL A 152 -5.42 -10.58 9.11
C VAL A 152 -5.00 -10.27 7.67
N ASN A 153 -5.94 -9.83 6.85
CA ASN A 153 -5.71 -9.46 5.47
C ASN A 153 -5.97 -7.95 5.28
N PRO A 154 -4.93 -7.10 5.36
CA PRO A 154 -5.07 -5.66 5.14
C PRO A 154 -5.62 -5.26 3.77
N TRP A 155 -5.59 -6.16 2.78
CA TRP A 155 -6.06 -5.92 1.42
C TRP A 155 -7.51 -6.36 1.19
N ALA A 156 -8.15 -7.04 2.14
CA ALA A 156 -9.44 -7.72 1.92
C ALA A 156 -10.52 -6.80 1.32
N LYS A 157 -10.82 -5.65 1.94
CA LYS A 157 -11.78 -4.67 1.36
C LYS A 157 -11.40 -4.16 -0.03
N LEU A 158 -10.11 -4.00 -0.36
CA LEU A 158 -9.69 -3.51 -1.68
C LEU A 158 -10.07 -4.50 -2.80
N HIS A 159 -10.13 -5.79 -2.47
CA HIS A 159 -10.48 -6.85 -3.39
C HIS A 159 -11.92 -7.38 -3.20
N GLY A 160 -12.75 -6.71 -2.38
CA GLY A 160 -14.12 -7.15 -2.11
C GLY A 160 -14.20 -8.48 -1.35
N LEU A 161 -13.16 -8.84 -0.59
CA LEU A 161 -13.15 -10.04 0.25
C LEU A 161 -13.79 -9.75 1.61
N GLU A 162 -14.67 -10.63 2.07
CA GLU A 162 -15.38 -10.48 3.35
C GLU A 162 -14.52 -10.85 4.57
N ASN A 163 -13.55 -11.76 4.40
CA ASN A 163 -12.75 -12.29 5.49
C ASN A 163 -11.50 -11.44 5.74
N GLU A 164 -11.64 -10.35 6.51
CA GLU A 164 -10.51 -9.48 6.85
C GLU A 164 -9.65 -10.03 8.00
N ILE A 165 -10.28 -10.75 8.93
CA ILE A 165 -9.63 -11.30 10.11
C ILE A 165 -10.15 -12.72 10.30
N VAL A 166 -9.22 -13.65 10.49
CA VAL A 166 -9.52 -15.03 10.82
C VAL A 166 -8.78 -15.38 12.10
N TYR A 167 -9.53 -15.80 13.11
CA TYR A 167 -8.94 -16.33 14.32
C TYR A 167 -8.46 -17.76 14.05
N ILE A 168 -7.15 -17.97 14.15
CA ILE A 168 -6.58 -19.31 14.09
C ILE A 168 -6.69 -19.86 15.51
N LYS A 169 -7.82 -20.51 15.79
CA LYS A 169 -8.04 -21.13 17.09
C LYS A 169 -6.87 -22.06 17.37
N ASN A 170 -6.10 -21.69 18.39
CA ASN A 170 -4.99 -22.52 18.83
C ASN A 170 -5.62 -23.85 19.28
N ARG A 171 -5.12 -24.94 18.70
CA ARG A 171 -5.58 -26.32 18.86
C ARG A 171 -5.99 -26.58 20.33
N ASN A 172 -7.28 -26.55 20.62
CA ASN A 172 -7.77 -26.99 21.93
C ASN A 172 -7.75 -28.52 21.98
N GLN A 173 -7.70 -29.04 23.20
CA GLN A 173 -7.40 -30.42 23.61
C GLN A 173 -8.38 -31.49 23.08
N ASP A 174 -9.41 -31.07 22.37
CA ASP A 174 -10.51 -31.81 21.77
C ASP A 174 -10.22 -32.25 20.32
N GLY A 175 -9.12 -31.79 19.71
CA GLY A 175 -8.61 -32.33 18.44
C GLY A 175 -9.33 -31.87 17.17
N THR A 176 -10.43 -31.15 17.28
CA THR A 176 -11.14 -30.55 16.13
C THR A 176 -10.40 -29.31 15.62
N GLN A 177 -9.76 -29.43 14.45
CA GLN A 177 -9.12 -28.31 13.74
C GLN A 177 -10.18 -27.41 13.09
N SER A 178 -10.10 -26.10 13.34
CA SER A 178 -10.70 -25.11 12.46
C SER A 178 -9.82 -25.02 11.21
N TYR A 179 -10.31 -25.53 10.08
CA TYR A 179 -9.55 -25.62 8.84
C TYR A 179 -9.55 -24.26 8.15
N ILE A 180 -8.48 -23.51 8.33
CA ILE A 180 -8.15 -22.44 7.39
C ILE A 180 -7.23 -23.08 6.36
N PRO A 181 -7.58 -23.07 5.07
CA PRO A 181 -6.74 -23.64 4.03
C PRO A 181 -5.30 -23.17 4.17
N GLN A 182 -4.36 -24.10 4.32
CA GLN A 182 -2.93 -23.82 4.49
C GLN A 182 -2.39 -22.99 3.31
N GLU A 183 -3.06 -23.07 2.16
CA GLU A 183 -2.84 -22.27 0.95
C GLU A 183 -2.99 -20.75 1.16
N LEU A 184 -3.67 -20.31 2.23
CA LEU A 184 -3.81 -18.89 2.58
C LEU A 184 -2.64 -18.35 3.42
N PHE A 185 -1.70 -19.21 3.84
CA PHE A 185 -0.59 -18.87 4.72
C PHE A 185 0.75 -19.23 4.08
N LEU A 186 1.52 -18.21 3.71
CA LEU A 186 2.96 -18.37 3.44
C LEU A 186 3.72 -17.90 4.69
N GLU A 187 4.34 -18.84 5.40
CA GLU A 187 4.92 -18.67 6.75
C GLU A 187 6.14 -17.73 6.85
N GLU A 188 6.61 -17.09 5.78
CA GLU A 188 7.96 -16.45 5.76
C GLU A 188 8.02 -14.92 5.65
N ASP A 189 6.89 -14.19 5.69
CA ASP A 189 6.86 -12.81 5.17
C ASP A 189 7.07 -11.64 6.14
N THR A 190 7.37 -11.89 7.42
CA THR A 190 7.73 -10.78 8.34
C THR A 190 8.96 -9.98 7.87
N ALA A 191 9.84 -10.60 7.06
CA ALA A 191 11.02 -9.94 6.47
C ALA A 191 10.67 -8.95 5.35
N VAL A 192 9.59 -9.15 4.59
CA VAL A 192 9.17 -8.26 3.50
C VAL A 192 8.49 -7.01 4.04
N VAL A 193 7.69 -7.13 5.10
CA VAL A 193 7.13 -5.97 5.80
C VAL A 193 8.23 -5.15 6.48
N GLN A 194 9.26 -5.80 7.01
CA GLN A 194 10.43 -5.11 7.57
C GLN A 194 11.32 -4.46 6.50
N SER A 195 11.41 -5.02 5.28
CA SER A 195 12.19 -4.41 4.18
C SER A 195 11.50 -3.20 3.55
N LEU A 196 10.16 -3.13 3.59
CA LEU A 196 9.38 -1.95 3.20
C LEU A 196 9.45 -0.81 4.24
N ASN A 197 9.65 -1.15 5.52
CA ASN A 197 9.82 -0.17 6.61
C ASN A 197 11.25 0.33 6.76
N ARG A 198 12.26 -0.39 6.25
CA ARG A 198 13.59 0.20 6.06
C ARG A 198 13.48 1.14 4.88
N GLY A 199 13.63 2.44 5.13
CA GLY A 199 13.65 3.52 4.13
C GLY A 199 14.79 3.38 3.11
N SER A 200 14.83 2.25 2.42
CA SER A 200 15.69 1.99 1.29
C SER A 200 15.12 2.75 0.11
N GLU A 201 15.96 3.58 -0.49
CA GLU A 201 15.74 4.31 -1.73
C GLU A 201 15.63 3.35 -2.93
N LYS A 202 14.80 2.31 -2.82
CA LYS A 202 14.59 1.36 -3.92
C LYS A 202 13.89 2.10 -5.05
N ASN A 203 14.58 2.18 -6.17
CA ASN A 203 14.08 2.79 -7.40
C ASN A 203 13.16 1.80 -8.11
N PHE A 204 11.95 2.23 -8.46
CA PHE A 204 11.00 1.43 -9.22
C PHE A 204 10.97 1.95 -10.66
N PRO A 205 11.51 1.20 -11.63
CA PRO A 205 11.49 1.63 -13.02
C PRO A 205 10.06 1.63 -13.56
N LEU A 206 9.71 2.73 -14.22
CA LEU A 206 8.49 2.83 -15.01
C LEU A 206 8.68 2.02 -16.30
N TRP A 207 7.62 1.36 -16.73
CA TRP A 207 7.54 0.54 -17.94
C TRP A 207 6.28 0.94 -18.71
N MET A 208 6.34 0.90 -20.05
CA MET A 208 5.19 1.20 -20.91
C MET A 208 4.81 -0.05 -21.69
N ASP A 209 3.56 -0.47 -21.55
CA ASP A 209 2.96 -1.50 -22.40
C ASP A 209 1.89 -0.87 -23.32
N ASN A 210 1.50 -1.62 -24.36
CA ASN A 210 0.37 -1.29 -25.23
C ASN A 210 0.44 0.13 -25.80
N LEU A 211 1.62 0.52 -26.27
CA LEU A 211 1.80 1.79 -26.98
C LEU A 211 0.99 1.77 -28.28
N VAL A 212 -0.10 2.54 -28.31
CA VAL A 212 -0.96 2.72 -29.48
C VAL A 212 -0.86 4.17 -29.92
N VAL A 213 -0.61 4.38 -31.22
CA VAL A 213 -0.46 5.71 -31.81
C VAL A 213 -1.53 5.92 -32.86
N HIS A 214 -2.37 6.93 -32.66
CA HIS A 214 -3.37 7.34 -33.63
C HIS A 214 -2.96 8.68 -34.25
N VAL A 215 -2.78 8.70 -35.57
CA VAL A 215 -2.46 9.93 -36.32
C VAL A 215 -3.73 10.51 -36.90
N VAL A 216 -4.05 11.74 -36.51
CA VAL A 216 -5.18 12.51 -37.02
C VAL A 216 -4.66 13.68 -37.84
N LYS A 217 -5.03 13.75 -39.12
CA LYS A 217 -4.73 14.89 -39.99
C LYS A 217 -5.67 16.04 -39.62
N LEU A 218 -5.13 17.15 -39.12
CA LEU A 218 -5.94 18.29 -38.64
C LEU A 218 -6.38 19.26 -39.75
N GLY A 219 -6.05 18.98 -41.01
CA GLY A 219 -6.45 19.79 -42.15
C GLY A 219 -5.42 19.76 -43.27
N GLN A 220 -5.89 19.88 -44.51
CA GLN A 220 -5.05 20.33 -45.62
C GLN A 220 -5.12 21.85 -45.61
N LEU A 221 -3.99 22.52 -45.46
CA LEU A 221 -3.96 23.95 -45.79
C LEU A 221 -4.19 24.03 -47.29
N GLU A 222 -5.31 24.64 -47.68
CA GLU A 222 -5.60 24.92 -49.08
C GLU A 222 -4.46 25.75 -49.64
N TYR A 223 -3.69 25.13 -50.53
CA TYR A 223 -2.70 25.85 -51.30
C TYR A 223 -3.47 26.76 -52.24
N LYS A 224 -3.57 28.05 -51.91
CA LYS A 224 -3.86 29.05 -52.94
C LYS A 224 -2.66 29.05 -53.86
N GLU A 225 -2.82 28.50 -55.06
CA GLU A 225 -1.85 28.70 -56.13
C GLU A 225 -1.63 30.20 -56.26
N GLU A 226 -0.43 30.67 -55.91
CA GLU A 226 -0.02 32.01 -56.31
C GLU A 226 -0.10 32.03 -57.84
N PRO A 227 -0.83 32.99 -58.44
CA PRO A 227 -0.99 33.05 -59.88
C PRO A 227 0.40 33.07 -60.51
N GLN A 228 0.67 32.08 -61.38
CA GLN A 228 1.93 31.99 -62.10
C GLN A 228 2.24 33.35 -62.71
N SER A 229 3.28 34.01 -62.19
CA SER A 229 3.73 35.26 -62.78
C SER A 229 4.14 34.95 -64.22
N GLN A 230 3.44 35.56 -65.18
CA GLN A 230 3.86 35.51 -66.57
C GLN A 230 5.22 36.19 -66.66
N ILE A 231 6.27 35.39 -66.79
CA ILE A 231 7.63 35.89 -66.97
C ILE A 231 7.64 36.59 -68.33
N ASP A 232 7.71 37.93 -68.31
CA ASP A 232 7.89 38.76 -69.49
C ASP A 232 9.28 38.46 -70.09
N PRO A 233 9.38 37.86 -71.29
CA PRO A 233 10.64 37.37 -71.85
C PRO A 233 11.61 38.50 -72.27
N LYS A 234 11.27 39.78 -72.09
CA LYS A 234 12.07 40.92 -72.58
C LYS A 234 13.02 41.57 -71.57
N LYS A 235 13.13 41.10 -70.33
CA LYS A 235 14.10 41.66 -69.36
C LYS A 235 15.18 40.66 -68.97
N GLY A 236 16.28 40.68 -69.72
CA GLY A 236 17.51 39.94 -69.43
C GLY A 236 18.26 40.49 -68.20
N LYS A 237 17.69 40.32 -67.01
CA LYS A 237 18.42 40.45 -65.75
C LYS A 237 18.65 39.07 -65.17
N ILE A 238 19.92 38.77 -64.90
CA ILE A 238 20.34 37.58 -64.15
C ILE A 238 19.73 37.70 -62.75
N GLN A 239 18.66 36.95 -62.50
CA GLN A 239 18.09 36.80 -61.17
C GLN A 239 19.14 36.14 -60.28
N ASP A 240 19.29 36.69 -59.07
CA ASP A 240 20.15 36.15 -58.03
C ASP A 240 19.85 34.64 -57.88
N PRO A 241 20.84 33.74 -58.01
CA PRO A 241 20.63 32.30 -57.87
C PRO A 241 19.93 31.92 -56.54
N LYS A 242 19.98 32.79 -55.53
CA LYS A 242 19.22 32.64 -54.28
C LYS A 242 17.71 32.81 -54.49
N GLN A 243 17.28 33.77 -55.30
CA GLN A 243 15.86 33.96 -55.65
C GLN A 243 15.35 32.86 -56.59
N ALA A 244 16.17 32.40 -57.54
CA ALA A 244 15.79 31.28 -58.41
C ALA A 244 15.69 29.95 -57.64
N ALA A 245 16.46 29.77 -56.56
CA ALA A 245 16.32 28.63 -55.65
C ALA A 245 15.06 28.75 -54.79
N GLU A 246 14.75 29.93 -54.24
CA GLU A 246 13.50 30.17 -53.48
C GLU A 246 12.24 30.01 -54.34
N GLU A 247 12.26 30.42 -55.62
CA GLU A 247 11.16 30.18 -56.56
C GLU A 247 11.04 28.69 -56.98
N ARG A 248 12.16 27.96 -57.10
CA ARG A 248 12.14 26.51 -57.43
C ARG A 248 11.73 25.62 -56.27
N PHE A 249 11.97 26.02 -55.03
CA PHE A 249 11.58 25.26 -53.83
C PHE A 249 10.24 25.69 -53.24
N GLY A 250 9.60 26.73 -53.82
CA GLY A 250 8.38 27.34 -53.30
C GLY A 250 8.64 28.06 -51.98
N GLN A 251 7.89 29.13 -51.70
CA GLN A 251 7.77 29.67 -50.34
C GLN A 251 7.57 28.48 -49.40
N VAL A 252 8.34 28.42 -48.28
CA VAL A 252 8.24 27.35 -47.28
C VAL A 252 6.77 27.20 -46.90
N GLY A 253 6.10 26.27 -47.58
CA GLY A 253 4.66 26.16 -47.54
C GLY A 253 4.26 25.94 -46.11
N GLU A 254 3.13 26.51 -45.69
CA GLU A 254 2.63 26.23 -44.38
C GLU A 254 2.40 24.71 -44.25
N GLY A 255 3.35 24.03 -43.61
CA GLY A 255 3.38 22.56 -43.58
C GLY A 255 2.10 21.94 -43.00
N VAL A 256 1.86 20.66 -43.27
CA VAL A 256 0.69 19.95 -42.74
C VAL A 256 0.83 19.80 -41.23
N ARG A 257 -0.22 20.18 -40.48
CA ARG A 257 -0.29 19.90 -39.04
C ARG A 257 -0.90 18.52 -38.79
N LEU A 258 -0.19 17.72 -38.02
CA LEU A 258 -0.65 16.41 -37.58
C LEU A 258 -0.86 16.44 -36.08
N GLN A 259 -1.96 15.88 -35.61
CA GLN A 259 -2.15 15.54 -34.21
C GLN A 259 -1.94 14.06 -34.04
N ILE A 260 -1.01 13.70 -33.18
CA ILE A 260 -0.66 12.33 -32.85
C ILE A 260 -1.14 12.07 -31.43
N ASN A 261 -2.15 11.22 -31.28
CA ASN A 261 -2.63 10.78 -29.98
C ASN A 261 -1.84 9.54 -29.58
N VAL A 262 -1.04 9.68 -28.53
CA VAL A 262 -0.23 8.59 -27.99
C VAL A 262 -0.93 8.05 -26.75
N ASN A 263 -1.36 6.79 -26.84
CA ASN A 263 -2.03 6.06 -25.77
C ASN A 263 -1.10 4.94 -25.27
N MET A 264 -0.93 4.81 -23.96
CA MET A 264 -0.05 3.78 -23.38
C MET A 264 -0.54 3.36 -22.00
N GLU A 265 -0.15 2.18 -21.55
CA GLU A 265 -0.43 1.68 -20.20
C GLU A 265 0.83 1.77 -19.33
N PRO A 266 0.94 2.76 -18.43
CA PRO A 266 2.08 2.86 -17.54
C PRO A 266 2.04 1.74 -16.48
N LYS A 267 3.16 1.04 -16.34
CA LYS A 267 3.35 -0.03 -15.35
C LYS A 267 4.61 0.24 -14.54
N VAL A 268 4.64 -0.29 -13.32
CA VAL A 268 5.83 -0.26 -12.47
C VAL A 268 6.42 -1.66 -12.43
N LEU A 269 7.74 -1.75 -12.57
CA LEU A 269 8.49 -2.97 -12.33
C LEU A 269 8.77 -3.10 -10.83
N ILE A 270 8.34 -4.22 -10.24
CA ILE A 270 8.47 -4.51 -8.82
C ILE A 270 9.16 -5.86 -8.68
N ASP A 271 10.11 -5.97 -7.76
CA ASP A 271 10.73 -7.26 -7.39
C ASP A 271 9.64 -8.19 -6.82
N ASN A 272 9.53 -9.40 -7.36
CA ASN A 272 8.71 -10.45 -6.78
C ASN A 272 9.52 -11.24 -5.73
N TYR A 273 8.82 -12.02 -4.90
CA TYR A 273 9.43 -12.81 -3.83
C TYR A 273 10.40 -13.91 -4.33
N LYS A 274 10.34 -14.26 -5.62
CA LYS A 274 11.26 -15.23 -6.25
C LYS A 274 12.50 -14.56 -6.85
N GLY A 275 12.71 -13.25 -6.63
CA GLY A 275 13.82 -12.49 -7.20
C GLY A 275 13.68 -12.15 -8.69
N GLY A 276 12.49 -12.35 -9.28
CA GLY A 276 12.15 -11.88 -10.62
C GLY A 276 11.43 -10.52 -10.61
N PHE A 277 11.06 -10.00 -11.78
CA PHE A 277 10.30 -8.76 -11.91
C PHE A 277 8.83 -9.04 -12.24
N ALA A 278 7.93 -8.31 -11.59
CA ALA A 278 6.52 -8.24 -11.93
C ALA A 278 6.17 -6.83 -12.45
N ARG A 279 5.33 -6.75 -13.48
CA ARG A 279 4.79 -5.47 -13.98
C ARG A 279 3.42 -5.23 -13.35
N LYS A 280 3.25 -4.09 -12.68
CA LYS A 280 1.96 -3.69 -12.10
C LYS A 280 1.43 -2.44 -12.79
N ALA A 281 0.23 -2.52 -13.35
CA ALA A 281 -0.42 -1.37 -13.97
C ALA A 281 -0.69 -0.26 -12.95
N LEU A 282 -0.39 0.98 -13.34
CA LEU A 282 -0.77 2.16 -12.59
C LEU A 282 -2.20 2.53 -12.97
N GLN A 283 -3.06 2.66 -11.96
CA GLN A 283 -4.47 3.05 -12.12
C GLN A 283 -4.67 4.56 -11.96
N ALA A 284 -3.61 5.32 -11.69
CA ALA A 284 -3.71 6.76 -11.58
C ALA A 284 -2.33 7.38 -11.78
N GLY A 285 -2.31 8.63 -12.25
CA GLY A 285 -1.12 9.46 -12.19
C GLY A 285 -0.98 10.50 -13.26
N ARG A 286 -0.13 11.49 -12.98
CA ARG A 286 0.17 12.59 -13.89
C ARG A 286 1.60 12.49 -14.39
N PHE A 287 1.74 12.45 -15.70
CA PHE A 287 3.01 12.21 -16.36
C PHE A 287 3.29 13.32 -17.37
N ARG A 288 4.55 13.75 -17.46
CA ARG A 288 5.05 14.55 -18.56
C ARG A 288 5.62 13.61 -19.59
N VAL A 289 5.07 13.65 -20.80
CA VAL A 289 5.47 12.80 -21.91
C VAL A 289 6.17 13.66 -22.95
N PHE A 290 7.39 13.25 -23.29
CA PHE A 290 8.18 13.79 -24.39
C PHE A 290 8.07 12.80 -25.54
N VAL A 291 7.70 13.29 -26.72
CA VAL A 291 7.56 12.46 -27.92
C VAL A 291 8.37 13.09 -29.03
N GLN A 292 9.30 12.32 -29.59
CA GLN A 292 10.03 12.67 -30.79
C GLN A 292 9.56 11.76 -31.91
N VAL A 293 9.07 12.35 -33.00
CA VAL A 293 8.62 11.61 -34.17
C VAL A 293 9.69 11.69 -35.25
N ILE A 294 10.01 10.55 -35.84
CA ILE A 294 11.02 10.39 -36.88
C ILE A 294 10.36 9.66 -38.04
N ALA A 295 10.23 10.34 -39.18
CA ALA A 295 9.91 9.66 -40.42
C ALA A 295 11.21 9.08 -40.99
N THR A 296 11.18 7.81 -41.40
CA THR A 296 12.25 7.13 -42.12
C THR A 296 11.71 6.56 -43.42
N ASP A 297 12.63 6.22 -44.32
CA ASP A 297 12.33 5.48 -45.53
C ASP A 297 11.36 6.22 -46.47
N PHE A 298 11.43 7.56 -46.46
CA PHE A 298 10.71 8.40 -47.42
C PHE A 298 11.63 8.80 -48.57
N GLY A 299 11.03 9.13 -49.71
CA GLY A 299 11.74 9.57 -50.91
C GLY A 299 12.24 8.43 -51.80
N ALA A 300 12.73 8.78 -52.99
CA ALA A 300 13.07 7.81 -54.04
C ALA A 300 14.22 6.85 -53.66
N SER A 301 15.05 7.23 -52.68
CA SER A 301 16.21 6.44 -52.24
C SER A 301 15.90 5.49 -51.08
N GLY A 302 14.73 5.60 -50.45
CA GLY A 302 14.32 4.76 -49.31
C GLY A 302 15.18 4.91 -48.05
N ASN A 303 16.10 5.87 -47.98
CA ASN A 303 17.06 6.02 -46.87
C ASN A 303 16.99 7.40 -46.20
N GLU A 304 16.07 8.27 -46.61
CA GLU A 304 15.97 9.61 -46.03
C GLU A 304 15.33 9.56 -44.64
N LYS A 305 15.74 10.52 -43.78
CA LYS A 305 15.26 10.66 -42.40
C LYS A 305 14.83 12.09 -42.15
N LEU A 306 13.66 12.27 -41.53
CA LEU A 306 13.05 13.56 -41.27
C LEU A 306 12.57 13.54 -39.83
N ILE A 307 13.20 14.40 -39.03
CA ILE A 307 12.84 14.61 -37.64
C ILE A 307 11.67 15.61 -37.63
N LEU A 308 10.54 15.18 -37.06
CA LEU A 308 9.36 16.03 -36.92
C LEU A 308 9.36 16.62 -35.52
N PHE A 309 9.57 17.92 -35.44
CA PHE A 309 9.56 18.63 -34.17
C PHE A 309 8.11 18.89 -33.73
N PRO A 310 7.74 18.51 -32.50
CA PRO A 310 6.44 18.87 -31.95
C PRO A 310 6.37 20.37 -31.66
N ASP A 311 5.17 20.94 -31.76
CA ASP A 311 4.92 22.36 -31.44
C ASP A 311 5.29 22.68 -29.98
N LYS A 312 5.19 21.68 -29.11
CA LYS A 312 5.61 21.73 -27.70
C LYS A 312 6.53 20.54 -27.40
N PRO A 313 7.63 20.73 -26.65
CA PRO A 313 8.60 19.67 -26.38
C PRO A 313 8.04 18.55 -25.49
N SER A 314 6.95 18.80 -24.77
CA SER A 314 6.27 17.81 -23.96
C SER A 314 4.79 18.15 -23.76
N SER A 315 4.01 17.13 -23.47
CA SER A 315 2.61 17.23 -23.09
C SER A 315 2.40 16.54 -21.74
N VAL A 316 1.40 16.98 -20.97
CA VAL A 316 1.07 16.37 -19.68
C VAL A 316 -0.20 15.55 -19.84
N GLY A 317 -0.11 14.26 -19.50
CA GLY A 317 -1.24 13.34 -19.47
C GLY A 317 -1.60 12.91 -18.06
N THR A 318 -2.84 12.46 -17.89
CA THR A 318 -3.31 11.79 -16.68
C THR A 318 -3.77 10.39 -17.04
N VAL A 319 -3.43 9.40 -16.21
CA VAL A 319 -3.93 8.03 -16.35
C VAL A 319 -5.40 8.01 -15.98
N ASP A 320 -6.22 7.50 -16.88
CA ASP A 320 -7.63 7.25 -16.62
C ASP A 320 -7.77 6.10 -15.59
N PRO A 321 -8.48 6.31 -14.46
CA PRO A 321 -8.58 5.33 -13.40
C PRO A 321 -9.43 4.09 -13.69
N HIS A 322 -10.23 4.14 -14.75
CA HIS A 322 -11.05 3.00 -15.17
C HIS A 322 -10.34 2.13 -16.19
N THR A 323 -9.55 2.75 -17.08
CA THR A 323 -8.89 2.04 -18.17
C THR A 323 -7.40 1.78 -17.91
N GLY A 324 -6.78 2.53 -17.00
CA GLY A 324 -5.33 2.49 -16.80
C GLY A 324 -4.53 3.10 -17.95
N VAL A 325 -5.18 3.78 -18.90
CA VAL A 325 -4.53 4.34 -20.10
C VAL A 325 -4.09 5.78 -19.86
N LEU A 326 -2.84 6.06 -20.18
CA LEU A 326 -2.28 7.40 -20.32
C LEU A 326 -2.43 7.85 -21.78
N SER A 327 -3.25 8.88 -22.00
CA SER A 327 -3.48 9.45 -23.34
C SER A 327 -2.88 10.85 -23.44
N VAL A 328 -2.07 11.10 -24.47
CA VAL A 328 -1.38 12.37 -24.66
C VAL A 328 -1.42 12.83 -26.13
N PRO A 329 -2.01 14.00 -26.42
CA PRO A 329 -1.95 14.57 -27.76
C PRO A 329 -0.61 15.29 -28.00
N VAL A 330 -0.06 15.07 -29.19
CA VAL A 330 1.18 15.69 -29.66
C VAL A 330 0.92 16.30 -31.04
N ASN A 331 1.04 17.62 -31.14
CA ASN A 331 0.92 18.31 -32.42
C ASN A 331 2.31 18.43 -33.04
N VAL A 332 2.46 17.97 -34.28
CA VAL A 332 3.70 18.08 -35.06
C VAL A 332 3.43 18.77 -36.39
N ARG A 333 4.43 19.49 -36.89
CA ARG A 333 4.36 20.15 -38.19
C ARG A 333 5.23 19.45 -39.22
N LEU A 334 4.62 18.99 -40.30
CA LEU A 334 5.27 18.36 -41.44
C LEU A 334 5.63 19.45 -42.47
N THR A 335 6.90 19.86 -42.53
CA THR A 335 7.36 20.95 -43.42
C THR A 335 7.57 20.52 -44.87
N ARG A 336 7.46 19.23 -45.17
CA ARG A 336 7.63 18.66 -46.51
C ARG A 336 6.52 17.66 -46.79
N ARG A 337 6.14 17.49 -48.06
CA ARG A 337 5.20 16.43 -48.44
C ARG A 337 5.89 15.07 -48.33
N VAL A 338 5.31 14.17 -47.55
CA VAL A 338 5.74 12.77 -47.44
C VAL A 338 4.61 11.93 -48.04
N ALA A 339 4.92 11.18 -49.10
CA ALA A 339 3.94 10.32 -49.77
C ALA A 339 3.82 8.96 -49.07
N GLU A 340 4.97 8.37 -48.74
CA GLU A 340 5.10 7.08 -48.07
C GLU A 340 6.36 7.06 -47.19
N GLY A 341 6.38 6.15 -46.21
CA GLY A 341 7.50 5.97 -45.28
C GLY A 341 7.06 5.34 -43.96
N THR A 342 8.02 5.13 -43.07
CA THR A 342 7.79 4.58 -41.73
C THR A 342 7.86 5.68 -40.69
N LEU A 343 6.91 5.74 -39.75
CA LEU A 343 7.00 6.60 -38.58
C LEU A 343 7.58 5.82 -37.39
N LYS A 344 8.63 6.36 -36.79
CA LYS A 344 9.21 5.88 -35.53
C LYS A 344 8.97 6.93 -34.45
N LEU A 345 8.74 6.47 -33.23
CA LEU A 345 8.59 7.33 -32.06
C LEU A 345 9.68 7.00 -31.05
N ALA A 346 10.28 8.03 -30.47
CA ALA A 346 11.05 7.92 -29.24
C ALA A 346 10.28 8.64 -28.14
N ILE A 347 10.11 7.98 -26.99
CA ILE A 347 9.24 8.44 -25.92
C ILE A 347 10.02 8.47 -24.61
N ARG A 348 9.88 9.58 -23.87
CA ARG A 348 10.30 9.69 -22.48
C ARG A 348 9.12 10.05 -21.60
N VAL A 349 8.87 9.28 -20.55
CA VAL A 349 7.75 9.48 -19.62
C VAL A 349 8.29 9.78 -18.23
N VAL A 350 8.01 10.99 -17.73
CA VAL A 350 8.47 11.46 -16.43
C VAL A 350 7.28 11.61 -15.50
N PRO A 351 7.26 10.93 -14.34
CA PRO A 351 6.22 11.15 -13.33
C PRO A 351 6.33 12.59 -12.81
N LEU A 352 5.24 13.37 -12.89
CA LEU A 352 5.20 14.73 -12.32
C LEU A 352 4.76 14.74 -10.87
N GLN A 353 3.89 13.79 -10.53
CA GLN A 353 3.40 13.52 -9.19
C GLN A 353 3.56 12.01 -9.02
N GLY A 354 4.30 11.59 -8.00
CA GLY A 354 4.77 10.20 -7.85
C GLY A 354 5.68 10.02 -6.65
N PRO A 355 5.82 8.80 -6.12
CA PRO A 355 6.92 8.45 -5.22
C PRO A 355 8.25 8.90 -5.84
N THR A 356 9.14 9.49 -5.06
CA THR A 356 10.49 9.90 -5.53
C THR A 356 11.32 8.72 -6.03
N SER A 357 10.93 7.50 -5.65
CA SER A 357 11.50 6.25 -6.11
C SER A 357 11.12 5.86 -7.53
N LEU A 358 10.07 6.46 -8.12
CA LEU A 358 9.60 6.10 -9.46
C LEU A 358 10.52 6.75 -10.50
N LYS A 359 11.23 5.92 -11.27
CA LYS A 359 12.14 6.39 -12.32
C LYS A 359 11.39 6.62 -13.61
N GLU A 360 11.85 7.60 -14.39
CA GLU A 360 11.34 7.85 -15.73
C GLU A 360 11.56 6.65 -16.66
N TYR A 361 10.69 6.54 -17.66
CA TYR A 361 10.83 5.59 -18.77
C TYR A 361 11.44 6.30 -19.98
N GLN A 362 12.33 5.62 -20.71
CA GLN A 362 12.88 6.04 -22.00
C GLN A 362 12.87 4.84 -22.96
N GLY A 363 12.29 5.00 -24.16
CA GLY A 363 12.12 3.91 -25.13
C GLY A 363 11.82 4.36 -26.54
#